data_AF-A0A0J8D976-F1
#
_entry.id   AF-A0A0J8D976-F1
#
_cell.length_a   1.000
_cell.length_b   1.000
_cell.length_c   1.000
_cell.angle_alpha   90.00
_cell.angle_beta   90.00
_cell.angle_gamma   90.00
#
_symmetry.space_group_name_H-M   'P 1'
#
loop_
_entity.id
_entity.type
_entity.pdbx_description
1 polymer ?
#
loop_
_entity_poly.entity_id
_entity_poly.type
_entity_poly.pdbx_seq_one_letter_code
_entity_poly.pdbx_strand_id
1 'polypeptide(L)'
;MKKKLLLYVYGITIMSFIICGLYFSGMMENTYNRFFGPRDELHTQVNSNKLYSDKSIPFISYIPDSDGKLLEPTVIDISPKGNIYMNLINSLMAYSKDYFKGDFKLISVTRDSSVVKVKLSSSFKEDLSLNEEKFYLSLMSIVNTLSEINNVDYVEFYSGSEKLVFKGTSRFQRNENLIVTEFFDSPDSVLREQMKLEQRGEFLKAYLLMSYKHSPNRKMYHEYLSEMQEIKSIGFLSGDFKIKETKINDGVATVVVEFQNVSNEGTPVNTSNVTVKCIYIDKGWFVDWVNVD
;
A
#
# COMPACT_ATOMS: atom_id res chain seq x y z
N MET A 1 -14.95 62.39 -1.96
CA MET A 1 -14.31 61.55 -0.93
C MET A 1 -14.67 60.05 -0.94
N LYS A 2 -15.43 59.51 -1.91
CA LYS A 2 -15.85 58.08 -1.93
C LYS A 2 -15.26 57.21 -3.06
N LYS A 3 -14.09 57.57 -3.61
CA LYS A 3 -13.41 56.77 -4.66
C LYS A 3 -11.99 56.30 -4.32
N LYS A 4 -11.45 56.65 -3.14
CA LYS A 4 -10.13 56.18 -2.67
C LYS A 4 -10.17 55.07 -1.62
N LEU A 5 -11.36 54.65 -1.17
CA LEU A 5 -11.52 53.58 -0.18
C LEU A 5 -11.81 52.20 -0.81
N LEU A 6 -12.06 52.13 -2.12
CA LEU A 6 -12.33 50.85 -2.82
C LEU A 6 -11.05 50.16 -3.33
N LEU A 7 -9.94 50.88 -3.44
CA LEU A 7 -8.65 50.30 -3.87
C LEU A 7 -7.84 49.65 -2.73
N TYR A 8 -8.20 49.90 -1.47
CA TYR A 8 -7.49 49.33 -0.32
C TYR A 8 -8.03 47.95 0.13
N VAL A 9 -9.22 47.57 -0.34
CA VAL A 9 -9.85 46.28 0.00
C VAL A 9 -9.53 45.20 -1.05
N TYR A 10 -9.18 45.58 -2.28
CA TYR A 10 -8.75 44.62 -3.32
C TYR A 10 -7.25 44.33 -3.33
N GLY A 11 -6.43 45.14 -2.64
CA GLY A 11 -4.98 44.95 -2.57
C GLY A 11 -4.50 43.99 -1.48
N ILE A 12 -5.37 43.57 -0.56
CA ILE A 12 -5.00 42.73 0.59
C ILE A 12 -5.48 41.27 0.41
N THR A 13 -6.49 41.01 -0.43
CA THR A 13 -7.00 39.65 -0.67
C THR A 13 -6.21 38.88 -1.73
N ILE A 14 -5.46 39.57 -2.60
CA ILE A 14 -4.67 38.94 -3.68
C ILE A 14 -3.29 38.50 -3.18
N MET A 15 -2.75 39.12 -2.12
CA MET A 15 -1.48 38.66 -1.51
C MET A 15 -1.64 37.40 -0.65
N SER A 16 -2.84 37.11 -0.13
CA SER A 16 -3.05 35.91 0.70
C SER A 16 -3.18 34.61 -0.11
N PHE A 17 -3.52 34.70 -1.41
CA PHE A 17 -3.69 33.51 -2.27
C PHE A 17 -2.43 33.12 -3.05
N ILE A 18 -1.55 34.07 -3.35
CA ILE A 18 -0.24 33.78 -3.95
C ILE A 18 0.72 33.18 -2.92
N ILE A 19 0.53 33.51 -1.64
CA ILE A 19 1.26 32.89 -0.53
C ILE A 19 0.85 31.43 -0.35
N CYS A 20 -0.42 31.03 -0.56
CA CYS A 20 -0.84 29.63 -0.43
C CYS A 20 -0.28 28.70 -1.53
N GLY A 21 -0.07 29.16 -2.76
CA GLY A 21 0.49 28.33 -3.84
C GLY A 21 1.99 28.02 -3.66
N LEU A 22 2.75 29.00 -3.17
CA LEU A 22 4.17 28.82 -2.82
C LEU A 22 4.34 28.21 -1.42
N TYR A 23 3.37 28.38 -0.51
CA TYR A 23 3.30 27.63 0.75
C TYR A 23 2.92 26.18 0.55
N PHE A 24 2.21 25.77 -0.51
CA PHE A 24 1.88 24.35 -0.69
C PHE A 24 3.08 23.53 -1.16
N SER A 25 3.88 24.06 -2.08
CA SER A 25 5.13 23.42 -2.51
C SER A 25 6.17 23.45 -1.37
N GLY A 26 6.28 24.60 -0.69
CA GLY A 26 7.16 24.78 0.46
C GLY A 26 6.68 24.12 1.76
N MET A 27 5.39 23.85 1.97
CA MET A 27 4.87 23.05 3.09
C MET A 27 5.00 21.57 2.78
N MET A 28 4.79 21.11 1.56
CA MET A 28 5.07 19.70 1.25
C MET A 28 6.55 19.42 1.51
N GLU A 29 7.45 20.30 1.07
CA GLU A 29 8.89 20.13 1.27
C GLU A 29 9.37 20.45 2.70
N ASN A 30 8.88 21.50 3.38
CA ASN A 30 9.25 21.81 4.77
C ASN A 30 8.51 20.95 5.80
N THR A 31 7.27 20.52 5.59
CA THR A 31 6.60 19.56 6.49
C THR A 31 7.29 18.21 6.34
N TYR A 32 7.65 17.80 5.13
CA TYR A 32 8.47 16.61 4.91
C TYR A 32 9.85 16.71 5.60
N ASN A 33 10.63 17.78 5.36
CA ASN A 33 11.97 17.93 5.96
C ASN A 33 11.94 18.21 7.48
N ARG A 34 10.87 18.85 8.01
CA ARG A 34 10.73 19.16 9.45
C ARG A 34 10.25 17.97 10.28
N PHE A 35 9.57 17.00 9.67
CA PHE A 35 9.13 15.78 10.37
C PHE A 35 9.99 14.55 10.06
N PHE A 36 10.70 14.51 8.92
CA PHE A 36 11.46 13.32 8.49
C PHE A 36 12.97 13.54 8.29
N GLY A 37 13.47 14.78 8.38
CA GLY A 37 14.91 15.11 8.31
C GLY A 37 15.57 14.87 6.93
N PRO A 38 16.83 15.33 6.73
CA PRO A 38 17.59 15.03 5.51
C PRO A 38 17.90 13.52 5.41
N ARG A 39 17.69 12.94 4.22
CA ARG A 39 17.63 11.50 3.94
C ARG A 39 18.91 10.69 4.18
N ASP A 40 20.07 11.32 4.34
CA ASP A 40 21.34 10.58 4.43
C ASP A 40 21.58 9.90 5.79
N GLU A 41 20.72 10.10 6.78
CA GLU A 41 20.85 9.46 8.11
C GLU A 41 19.72 8.46 8.45
N LEU A 42 18.71 8.27 7.59
CA LEU A 42 17.52 7.46 7.93
C LEU A 42 17.64 5.95 7.67
N HIS A 43 18.78 5.46 7.18
CA HIS A 43 19.00 4.03 6.95
C HIS A 43 19.66 3.29 8.12
N THR A 44 19.98 3.97 9.23
CA THR A 44 20.72 3.34 10.35
C THR A 44 20.12 3.52 11.74
N GLN A 45 18.88 4.02 11.90
CA GLN A 45 18.23 4.00 13.22
C GLN A 45 16.71 4.24 13.15
N VAL A 46 15.94 3.22 12.75
CA VAL A 46 14.58 3.10 13.28
C VAL A 46 14.72 2.60 14.72
N ASN A 47 14.93 3.54 15.63
CA ASN A 47 14.60 3.37 17.04
C ASN A 47 13.10 3.13 17.11
N SER A 48 12.74 1.85 17.13
CA SER A 48 11.41 1.26 17.04
C SER A 48 10.50 1.51 18.25
N ASN A 49 10.58 2.67 18.92
CA ASN A 49 9.92 2.89 20.22
C ASN A 49 9.19 4.23 20.39
N LYS A 50 8.80 4.93 19.32
CA LYS A 50 7.92 6.10 19.46
C LYS A 50 6.80 6.10 18.41
N LEU A 51 5.57 6.12 18.92
CA LEU A 51 4.30 6.47 18.25
C LEU A 51 3.47 5.38 17.54
N TYR A 52 3.52 4.13 18.00
CA TYR A 52 2.30 3.31 17.91
C TYR A 52 1.57 3.39 19.25
N SER A 53 0.54 4.23 19.29
CA SER A 53 -0.50 4.17 20.31
C SER A 53 -1.03 2.74 20.45
N ASP A 54 -1.69 2.37 21.55
CA ASP A 54 -2.34 1.05 21.75
C ASP A 54 -3.38 0.65 20.68
N LYS A 55 -3.56 1.46 19.65
CA LYS A 55 -4.45 1.25 18.52
C LYS A 55 -3.89 0.17 17.58
N SER A 56 -4.76 -0.73 17.14
CA SER A 56 -4.44 -1.70 16.10
C SER A 56 -4.01 -1.02 14.80
N ILE A 57 -3.20 -1.72 14.01
CA ILE A 57 -2.75 -1.28 12.69
C ILE A 57 -3.44 -2.14 11.62
N PRO A 58 -4.05 -1.53 10.59
CA PRO A 58 -4.64 -2.28 9.49
C PRO A 58 -3.55 -2.84 8.56
N PHE A 59 -3.60 -4.14 8.29
CA PHE A 59 -2.71 -4.83 7.36
C PHE A 59 -3.50 -5.63 6.33
N ILE A 60 -2.90 -5.87 5.16
CA ILE A 60 -3.51 -6.72 4.15
C ILE A 60 -3.16 -8.18 4.46
N SER A 61 -4.18 -9.01 4.54
CA SER A 61 -4.11 -10.47 4.51
C SER A 61 -4.71 -11.02 3.25
N TYR A 62 -4.13 -12.09 2.73
CA TYR A 62 -4.60 -12.75 1.51
C TYR A 62 -5.36 -14.01 1.90
N ILE A 63 -6.68 -13.93 1.90
CA ILE A 63 -7.58 -14.98 2.38
C ILE A 63 -8.03 -15.83 1.19
N PRO A 64 -8.00 -17.16 1.27
CA PRO A 64 -8.59 -18.01 0.25
C PRO A 64 -10.05 -17.68 -0.05
N ASP A 65 -10.40 -17.60 -1.33
CA ASP A 65 -11.77 -17.34 -1.80
C ASP A 65 -12.73 -18.51 -1.49
N SER A 66 -14.02 -18.32 -1.76
CA SER A 66 -15.05 -19.36 -1.54
C SER A 66 -14.82 -20.61 -2.38
N ASP A 67 -14.20 -20.44 -3.55
CA ASP A 67 -13.93 -21.53 -4.49
C ASP A 67 -12.62 -22.28 -4.17
N GLY A 68 -11.80 -21.75 -3.27
CA GLY A 68 -10.51 -22.31 -2.87
C GLY A 68 -9.48 -22.32 -3.99
N LYS A 69 -9.53 -21.33 -4.88
CA LYS A 69 -8.64 -21.22 -6.05
C LYS A 69 -7.76 -19.98 -6.00
N LEU A 70 -8.30 -18.88 -5.49
CA LEU A 70 -7.64 -17.59 -5.45
C LEU A 70 -7.54 -17.08 -4.01
N LEU A 71 -6.79 -16.01 -3.85
CA LEU A 71 -6.58 -15.28 -2.62
C LEU A 71 -7.14 -13.88 -2.77
N GLU A 72 -8.09 -13.55 -1.92
CA GLU A 72 -8.71 -12.24 -1.83
C GLU A 72 -7.97 -11.36 -0.80
N PRO A 73 -7.49 -10.18 -1.19
CA PRO A 73 -6.90 -9.24 -0.25
C PRO A 73 -7.98 -8.68 0.70
N THR A 74 -7.72 -8.76 2.00
CA THR A 74 -8.63 -8.34 3.07
C THR A 74 -7.86 -7.53 4.10
N VAL A 75 -8.44 -6.42 4.56
CA VAL A 75 -7.86 -5.65 5.67
C VAL A 75 -8.16 -6.34 6.99
N ILE A 76 -7.11 -6.65 7.75
CA ILE A 76 -7.19 -7.15 9.11
C ILE A 76 -6.47 -6.19 10.07
N ASP A 77 -7.07 -5.95 11.21
CA ASP A 77 -6.43 -5.20 12.28
C ASP A 77 -5.48 -6.11 13.08
N ILE A 78 -4.23 -5.68 13.24
CA ILE A 78 -3.24 -6.39 14.06
C ILE A 78 -2.75 -5.53 15.22
N SER A 79 -2.33 -6.21 16.29
CA SER A 79 -1.62 -5.54 17.37
C SER A 79 -0.21 -5.18 16.92
N PRO A 80 0.25 -3.93 17.12
CA PRO A 80 1.65 -3.57 16.90
C PRO A 80 2.58 -4.09 17.99
N LYS A 81 2.04 -4.54 19.13
CA LYS A 81 2.84 -5.03 20.25
C LYS A 81 3.33 -6.45 19.99
N GLY A 82 4.61 -6.69 20.28
CA GLY A 82 5.22 -8.02 20.15
C GLY A 82 5.73 -8.31 18.75
N ASN A 83 5.65 -9.56 18.32
CA ASN A 83 6.16 -10.00 17.03
C ASN A 83 5.09 -9.79 15.93
N ILE A 84 5.29 -8.79 15.08
CA ILE A 84 4.34 -8.42 14.02
C ILE A 84 4.04 -9.57 13.05
N TYR A 85 5.04 -10.36 12.68
CA TYR A 85 4.87 -11.50 11.78
C TYR A 85 3.98 -12.57 12.42
N MET A 86 4.18 -12.82 13.72
CA MET A 86 3.35 -13.76 14.47
C MET A 86 1.92 -13.26 14.63
N ASN A 87 1.74 -11.96 14.91
CA ASN A 87 0.41 -11.34 15.02
C ASN A 87 -0.35 -11.44 13.70
N LEU A 88 0.30 -11.17 12.56
CA LEU A 88 -0.29 -11.30 11.23
C LEU A 88 -0.76 -12.72 10.94
N ILE A 89 0.10 -13.72 11.12
CA ILE A 89 -0.26 -15.11 10.83
C ILE A 89 -1.39 -15.57 11.75
N ASN A 90 -1.34 -15.23 13.05
CA ASN A 90 -2.40 -15.57 13.99
C ASN A 90 -3.73 -14.93 13.60
N SER A 91 -3.74 -13.65 13.22
CA SER A 91 -4.94 -12.98 12.74
C SER A 91 -5.46 -13.64 11.46
N LEU A 92 -4.60 -13.92 10.48
CA LEU A 92 -4.96 -14.63 9.25
C LEU A 92 -5.60 -16.00 9.54
N MET A 93 -4.99 -16.80 10.42
CA MET A 93 -5.52 -18.10 10.82
C MET A 93 -6.89 -17.99 11.51
N ALA A 94 -7.09 -16.93 12.30
CA ALA A 94 -8.36 -16.69 12.96
C ALA A 94 -9.48 -16.28 11.98
N TYR A 95 -9.13 -15.59 10.89
CA TYR A 95 -10.07 -15.22 9.82
C TYR A 95 -10.39 -16.40 8.90
N SER A 96 -9.40 -17.21 8.52
CA SER A 96 -9.54 -18.29 7.54
C SER A 96 -9.54 -19.67 8.19
N LYS A 97 -10.31 -19.84 9.29
CA LYS A 97 -10.30 -21.07 10.10
C LYS A 97 -10.47 -22.33 9.28
N ASP A 98 -11.29 -22.28 8.23
CA ASP A 98 -11.56 -23.42 7.36
C ASP A 98 -10.35 -23.92 6.58
N TYR A 99 -9.38 -23.04 6.31
CA TYR A 99 -8.13 -23.32 5.61
C TYR A 99 -6.96 -23.64 6.55
N PHE A 100 -7.09 -23.25 7.81
CA PHE A 100 -6.14 -23.55 8.89
C PHE A 100 -6.75 -24.49 9.94
N LYS A 101 -7.65 -25.40 9.52
CA LYS A 101 -8.24 -26.44 10.39
C LYS A 101 -7.20 -27.46 10.83
N GLY A 102 -7.50 -28.17 11.92
CA GLY A 102 -6.66 -29.25 12.45
C GLY A 102 -5.58 -28.73 13.40
N ASP A 103 -4.47 -29.46 13.48
CA ASP A 103 -3.38 -29.15 14.38
C ASP A 103 -2.43 -28.04 13.86
N PHE A 104 -2.93 -27.14 13.01
CA PHE A 104 -2.17 -25.98 12.55
C PHE A 104 -1.89 -25.07 13.75
N LYS A 105 -0.72 -25.22 14.35
CA LYS A 105 -0.28 -24.41 15.48
C LYS A 105 1.00 -23.68 15.12
N LEU A 106 0.91 -22.36 15.04
CA LEU A 106 2.06 -21.50 14.92
C LEU A 106 2.88 -21.55 16.21
N ILE A 107 4.14 -21.99 16.13
CA ILE A 107 5.04 -22.12 17.27
C ILE A 107 5.89 -20.86 17.42
N SER A 108 6.51 -20.44 16.32
CA SER A 108 7.34 -19.22 16.32
C SER A 108 7.49 -18.68 14.91
N VAL A 109 7.75 -17.38 14.82
CA VAL A 109 8.14 -16.73 13.56
C VAL A 109 9.41 -15.93 13.82
N THR A 110 10.44 -16.17 13.04
CA THR A 110 11.69 -15.41 13.09
C THR A 110 12.00 -14.84 11.72
N ARG A 111 12.75 -13.74 11.68
CA ARG A 111 13.20 -13.12 10.44
C ARG A 111 14.72 -13.08 10.42
N ASP A 112 15.26 -13.38 9.25
CA ASP A 112 16.69 -13.40 8.96
C ASP A 112 16.89 -12.71 7.59
N SER A 113 17.37 -11.46 7.63
CA SER A 113 17.44 -10.60 6.44
C SER A 113 16.07 -10.49 5.73
N SER A 114 15.95 -10.93 4.47
CA SER A 114 14.69 -10.94 3.71
C SER A 114 13.90 -12.25 3.77
N VAL A 115 14.32 -13.18 4.63
CA VAL A 115 13.67 -14.50 4.79
C VAL A 115 12.94 -14.57 6.13
N VAL A 116 11.64 -14.88 6.10
CA VAL A 116 10.84 -15.16 7.29
C VAL A 116 10.72 -16.67 7.49
N LYS A 117 11.15 -17.17 8.64
CA LYS A 117 11.08 -18.59 9.01
C LYS A 117 9.85 -18.80 9.91
N VAL A 118 8.88 -19.54 9.39
CA VAL A 118 7.61 -19.86 10.06
C VAL A 118 7.69 -21.28 10.59
N LYS A 119 7.70 -21.44 11.92
CA LYS A 119 7.72 -22.75 12.57
C LYS A 119 6.32 -23.14 13.01
N LEU A 120 5.87 -24.28 12.50
CA LEU A 120 4.59 -24.91 12.77
C LEU A 120 4.80 -26.15 13.66
N SER A 121 3.73 -26.61 14.28
CA SER A 121 3.65 -27.91 14.96
C SER A 121 4.06 -29.06 14.04
N SER A 122 4.55 -30.15 14.66
CA SER A 122 4.97 -31.38 13.95
C SER A 122 3.81 -32.10 13.25
N SER A 123 2.60 -31.98 13.78
CA SER A 123 1.37 -32.55 13.21
C SER A 123 0.94 -31.91 11.89
N PHE A 124 1.55 -30.79 11.49
CA PHE A 124 1.28 -30.13 10.21
C PHE A 124 1.62 -30.99 8.98
N LYS A 125 2.50 -31.99 9.11
CA LYS A 125 2.88 -32.87 7.98
C LYS A 125 1.82 -33.90 7.60
N GLU A 126 0.88 -34.22 8.49
CA GLU A 126 -0.09 -35.30 8.28
C GLU A 126 -1.18 -34.92 7.26
N ASP A 127 -1.49 -33.63 7.11
CA ASP A 127 -2.52 -33.10 6.20
C ASP A 127 -2.09 -33.00 4.71
N LEU A 128 -0.80 -33.14 4.41
CA LEU A 128 -0.28 -33.08 3.04
C LEU A 128 -0.91 -34.14 2.12
N SER A 129 -1.36 -35.26 2.68
CA SER A 129 -1.90 -36.40 1.94
C SER A 129 -3.39 -36.29 1.58
N LEU A 130 -4.14 -35.35 2.19
CA LEU A 130 -5.60 -35.32 2.11
C LEU A 130 -6.15 -34.24 1.17
N ASN A 131 -5.45 -33.10 1.01
CA ASN A 131 -5.84 -32.05 0.06
C ASN A 131 -4.64 -31.11 -0.26
N GLU A 132 -3.83 -31.50 -1.25
CA GLU A 132 -2.62 -30.74 -1.64
C GLU A 132 -2.91 -29.31 -2.09
N GLU A 133 -4.03 -29.07 -2.78
CA GLU A 133 -4.39 -27.74 -3.30
C GLU A 133 -4.72 -26.78 -2.18
N LYS A 134 -5.59 -27.21 -1.26
CA LYS A 134 -5.96 -26.42 -0.08
C LYS A 134 -4.75 -26.13 0.80
N PHE A 135 -3.89 -27.14 0.99
CA PHE A 135 -2.64 -26.98 1.74
C PHE A 135 -1.73 -25.94 1.10
N TYR A 136 -1.50 -26.03 -0.21
CA TYR A 136 -0.70 -25.07 -0.96
C TYR A 136 -1.28 -23.66 -0.84
N LEU A 137 -2.60 -23.51 -0.96
CA LEU A 137 -3.26 -22.22 -0.85
C LEU A 137 -3.12 -21.62 0.56
N SER A 138 -3.19 -22.43 1.63
CA SER A 138 -2.92 -21.97 3.01
C SER A 138 -1.47 -21.49 3.19
N LEU A 139 -0.50 -22.18 2.60
CA LEU A 139 0.88 -21.69 2.59
C LEU A 139 1.00 -20.37 1.83
N MET A 140 0.44 -20.30 0.62
CA MET A 140 0.48 -19.09 -0.22
C MET A 140 -0.26 -17.91 0.41
N SER A 141 -1.32 -18.17 1.18
CA SER A 141 -2.02 -17.17 1.98
C SER A 141 -1.08 -16.51 3.00
N ILE A 142 -0.31 -17.32 3.74
CA ILE A 142 0.73 -16.80 4.66
C ILE A 142 1.84 -16.08 3.90
N VAL A 143 2.34 -16.66 2.81
CA VAL A 143 3.45 -16.10 2.02
C VAL A 143 3.09 -14.71 1.46
N ASN A 144 1.95 -14.60 0.78
CA ASN A 144 1.48 -13.34 0.21
C ASN A 144 1.22 -12.30 1.31
N THR A 145 0.65 -12.70 2.44
CA THR A 145 0.41 -11.80 3.59
C THR A 145 1.73 -11.27 4.17
N LEU A 146 2.72 -12.13 4.41
CA LEU A 146 4.01 -11.70 4.96
C LEU A 146 4.81 -10.84 3.98
N SER A 147 4.64 -11.03 2.68
CA SER A 147 5.28 -10.21 1.62
C SER A 147 4.74 -8.77 1.54
N GLU A 148 3.67 -8.44 2.28
CA GLU A 148 3.24 -7.05 2.48
C GLU A 148 4.16 -6.28 3.42
N ILE A 149 4.93 -6.98 4.26
CA ILE A 149 5.95 -6.33 5.07
C ILE A 149 7.14 -6.03 4.16
N ASN A 150 7.59 -4.77 4.18
CA ASN A 150 8.76 -4.34 3.44
C ASN A 150 9.99 -5.20 3.76
N ASN A 151 10.77 -5.51 2.72
CA ASN A 151 11.98 -6.33 2.77
C ASN A 151 11.73 -7.80 3.20
N VAL A 152 10.54 -8.35 2.98
CA VAL A 152 10.26 -9.80 3.05
C VAL A 152 10.12 -10.34 1.63
N ASP A 153 11.15 -11.04 1.17
CA ASP A 153 11.19 -11.60 -0.19
C ASP A 153 10.75 -13.06 -0.18
N TYR A 154 11.06 -13.76 0.92
CA TYR A 154 10.88 -15.19 1.02
C TYR A 154 10.34 -15.64 2.38
N VAL A 155 9.62 -16.76 2.36
CA VAL A 155 9.14 -17.46 3.55
C VAL A 155 9.60 -18.91 3.49
N GLU A 156 10.10 -19.41 4.61
CA GLU A 156 10.47 -20.81 4.78
C GLU A 156 9.63 -21.42 5.90
N PHE A 157 8.97 -22.54 5.61
CA PHE A 157 8.15 -23.23 6.60
C PHE A 157 8.91 -24.39 7.22
N TYR A 158 8.75 -24.58 8.52
CA TYR A 158 9.32 -25.68 9.27
C TYR A 158 8.20 -26.37 10.04
N SER A 159 8.18 -27.71 10.04
CA SER A 159 7.34 -28.50 10.93
C SER A 159 8.25 -29.19 11.93
N GLY A 160 8.20 -28.76 13.20
CA GLY A 160 9.22 -29.14 14.18
C GLY A 160 10.61 -28.61 13.80
N SER A 161 11.60 -29.49 13.65
CA SER A 161 12.95 -29.15 13.18
C SER A 161 13.14 -29.29 11.67
N GLU A 162 12.16 -29.85 10.97
CA GLU A 162 12.30 -30.21 9.57
C GLU A 162 11.76 -29.10 8.67
N LYS A 163 12.57 -28.72 7.68
CA LYS A 163 12.17 -27.77 6.65
C LYS A 163 11.14 -28.42 5.73
N LEU A 164 10.05 -27.72 5.46
CA LEU A 164 9.03 -28.19 4.52
C LEU A 164 9.49 -27.93 3.09
N VAL A 165 9.25 -28.93 2.24
CA VAL A 165 9.50 -28.87 0.80
C VAL A 165 8.20 -29.21 0.10
N PHE A 166 7.72 -28.32 -0.77
CA PHE A 166 6.51 -28.54 -1.56
C PHE A 166 6.84 -28.33 -3.03
N LYS A 167 6.52 -29.33 -3.86
CA LYS A 167 6.85 -29.34 -5.31
C LYS A 167 8.30 -28.96 -5.62
N GLY A 168 9.25 -29.46 -4.82
CA GLY A 168 10.68 -29.20 -4.97
C GLY A 168 11.18 -27.87 -4.39
N THR A 169 10.29 -27.04 -3.86
CA THR A 169 10.61 -25.72 -3.33
C THR A 169 10.53 -25.71 -1.81
N SER A 170 11.56 -25.19 -1.15
CA SER A 170 11.62 -25.02 0.32
C SER A 170 11.58 -23.57 0.77
N ARG A 171 11.58 -22.65 -0.19
CA ARG A 171 11.60 -21.21 -0.02
C ARG A 171 10.55 -20.61 -0.94
N PHE A 172 9.52 -20.04 -0.34
CA PHE A 172 8.34 -19.57 -1.04
C PHE A 172 8.41 -18.06 -1.20
N GLN A 173 8.08 -17.57 -2.39
CA GLN A 173 7.93 -16.15 -2.68
C GLN A 173 6.44 -15.83 -2.90
N ARG A 174 6.07 -14.56 -2.79
CA ARG A 174 4.77 -14.02 -3.22
C ARG A 174 4.34 -14.63 -4.57
N ASN A 175 3.11 -15.12 -4.65
CA ASN A 175 2.56 -15.68 -5.88
C ASN A 175 1.36 -14.84 -6.34
N GLU A 176 1.62 -13.92 -7.25
CA GLU A 176 0.64 -12.96 -7.78
C GLU A 176 -0.45 -13.60 -8.64
N ASN A 177 -0.16 -14.74 -9.26
CA ASN A 177 -1.16 -15.46 -10.06
C ASN A 177 -2.31 -16.01 -9.21
N LEU A 178 -2.14 -16.06 -7.89
CA LEU A 178 -3.18 -16.46 -6.96
C LEU A 178 -3.96 -15.28 -6.41
N ILE A 179 -3.55 -14.03 -6.66
CA ILE A 179 -4.20 -12.86 -6.07
C ILE A 179 -5.26 -12.33 -7.02
N VAL A 180 -6.46 -12.09 -6.50
CA VAL A 180 -7.50 -11.37 -7.25
C VAL A 180 -7.07 -9.92 -7.44
N THR A 181 -6.73 -9.54 -8.67
CA THR A 181 -6.32 -8.19 -9.04
C THR A 181 -6.87 -7.84 -10.41
N GLU A 182 -7.32 -6.60 -10.54
CA GLU A 182 -7.74 -6.04 -11.82
C GLU A 182 -6.51 -5.56 -12.60
N PHE A 183 -6.47 -5.90 -13.89
CA PHE A 183 -5.42 -5.41 -14.79
C PHE A 183 -6.01 -4.37 -15.74
N PHE A 184 -5.21 -3.33 -16.01
CA PHE A 184 -5.58 -2.25 -16.92
C PHE A 184 -4.63 -2.23 -18.11
N ASP A 185 -5.19 -2.04 -19.29
CA ASP A 185 -4.45 -2.07 -20.56
C ASP A 185 -3.69 -0.75 -20.84
N SER A 186 -3.93 0.32 -20.07
CA SER A 186 -3.26 1.60 -20.26
C SER A 186 -2.91 2.32 -18.94
N PRO A 187 -1.85 3.15 -18.91
CA PRO A 187 -1.50 3.99 -17.76
C PRO A 187 -2.64 4.92 -17.35
N ASP A 188 -3.35 5.49 -18.34
CA ASP A 188 -4.46 6.40 -18.11
C ASP A 188 -5.61 5.70 -17.38
N SER A 189 -5.93 4.48 -17.78
CA SER A 189 -7.03 3.71 -17.21
C SER A 189 -6.75 3.34 -15.75
N VAL A 190 -5.55 2.82 -15.44
CA VAL A 190 -5.21 2.47 -14.06
C VAL A 190 -5.19 3.70 -13.16
N LEU A 191 -4.61 4.81 -13.63
CA LEU A 191 -4.52 6.03 -12.82
C LEU A 191 -5.90 6.64 -12.56
N ARG A 192 -6.78 6.68 -13.58
CA ARG A 192 -8.16 7.16 -13.39
C ARG A 192 -8.92 6.30 -12.41
N GLU A 193 -8.78 4.97 -12.47
CA GLU A 193 -9.50 4.09 -11.56
C GLU A 193 -8.95 4.21 -10.13
N GLN A 194 -7.63 4.23 -9.97
CA GLN A 194 -6.96 4.43 -8.69
C GLN A 194 -7.43 5.73 -8.02
N MET A 195 -7.43 6.86 -8.74
CA MET A 195 -7.91 8.13 -8.21
C MET A 195 -9.40 8.07 -7.87
N LYS A 196 -10.25 7.48 -8.71
CA LYS A 196 -11.69 7.32 -8.41
C LYS A 196 -11.94 6.46 -7.17
N LEU A 197 -11.14 5.42 -6.95
CA LEU A 197 -11.23 4.58 -5.76
C LEU A 197 -10.83 5.38 -4.51
N GLU A 198 -9.78 6.18 -4.58
CA GLU A 198 -9.39 7.11 -3.49
C GLU A 198 -10.48 8.13 -3.17
N GLN A 199 -11.06 8.77 -4.19
CA GLN A 199 -12.17 9.72 -4.02
C GLN A 199 -13.38 9.07 -3.32
N ARG A 200 -13.69 7.81 -3.63
CA ARG A 200 -14.75 7.01 -2.98
C ARG A 200 -14.37 6.51 -1.58
N GLY A 201 -13.10 6.61 -1.19
CA GLY A 201 -12.57 6.03 0.06
C GLY A 201 -12.38 4.51 0.01
N GLU A 202 -12.37 3.91 -1.19
CA GLU A 202 -12.09 2.49 -1.42
C GLU A 202 -10.57 2.21 -1.43
N PHE A 203 -9.89 2.61 -0.36
CA PHE A 203 -8.42 2.70 -0.29
C PHE A 203 -7.69 1.36 -0.46
N LEU A 204 -8.26 0.24 0.00
CA LEU A 204 -7.66 -1.08 -0.25
C LEU A 204 -7.56 -1.35 -1.76
N LYS A 205 -8.65 -1.12 -2.50
CA LYS A 205 -8.66 -1.35 -3.95
C LYS A 205 -7.69 -0.41 -4.65
N ALA A 206 -7.66 0.86 -4.26
CA ALA A 206 -6.70 1.83 -4.80
C ALA A 206 -5.24 1.41 -4.54
N TYR A 207 -4.94 0.95 -3.31
CA TYR A 207 -3.61 0.43 -2.94
C TYR A 207 -3.19 -0.76 -3.80
N LEU A 208 -4.11 -1.66 -4.13
CA LEU A 208 -3.82 -2.84 -4.96
C LEU A 208 -3.51 -2.48 -6.43
N LEU A 209 -3.84 -1.26 -6.87
CA LEU A 209 -3.42 -0.72 -8.17
C LEU A 209 -2.02 -0.07 -8.12
N MET A 210 -1.41 0.03 -6.94
CA MET A 210 -0.04 0.47 -6.79
C MET A 210 0.94 -0.67 -7.10
N SER A 211 2.10 -0.33 -7.66
CA SER A 211 3.12 -1.28 -8.08
C SER A 211 3.66 -2.09 -6.90
N TYR A 212 3.49 -3.40 -6.90
CA TYR A 212 3.97 -4.24 -5.78
C TYR A 212 5.46 -4.62 -5.91
N LYS A 213 6.05 -4.49 -7.11
CA LYS A 213 7.45 -4.80 -7.38
C LYS A 213 8.35 -3.91 -6.53
N HIS A 214 9.46 -4.45 -6.01
CA HIS A 214 10.38 -3.78 -5.08
C HIS A 214 10.74 -2.36 -5.53
N SER A 215 9.95 -1.40 -5.07
CA SER A 215 10.24 0.03 -5.14
C SER A 215 10.80 0.42 -3.77
N PRO A 216 11.93 1.15 -3.73
CA PRO A 216 12.47 1.64 -2.47
C PRO A 216 11.48 2.56 -1.73
N ASN A 217 10.47 3.07 -2.44
CA ASN A 217 9.44 3.95 -1.90
C ASN A 217 8.12 3.22 -1.59
N ARG A 218 8.05 1.88 -1.73
CA ARG A 218 6.82 1.12 -1.43
C ARG A 218 6.41 1.35 0.02
N LYS A 219 5.19 1.82 0.20
CA LYS A 219 4.58 2.00 1.52
C LYS A 219 3.79 0.75 1.88
N MET A 220 3.78 0.41 3.16
CA MET A 220 2.84 -0.57 3.69
C MET A 220 1.42 0.01 3.67
N TYR A 221 0.41 -0.84 3.61
CA TYR A 221 -0.99 -0.40 3.50
C TYR A 221 -1.42 0.60 4.59
N HIS A 222 -0.99 0.42 5.84
CA HIS A 222 -1.35 1.35 6.91
C HIS A 222 -0.73 2.75 6.73
N GLU A 223 0.47 2.83 6.16
CA GLU A 223 1.13 4.11 5.86
C GLU A 223 0.37 4.83 4.75
N TYR A 224 0.07 4.12 3.65
CA TYR A 224 -0.77 4.63 2.57
C TYR A 224 -2.16 5.08 3.07
N LEU A 225 -2.83 4.27 3.89
CA LEU A 225 -4.14 4.60 4.43
C LEU A 225 -4.10 5.86 5.32
N SER A 226 -3.07 5.99 6.16
CA SER A 226 -2.90 7.17 7.01
C SER A 226 -2.75 8.44 6.17
N GLU A 227 -1.93 8.39 5.12
CA GLU A 227 -1.75 9.52 4.20
C GLU A 227 -3.05 9.85 3.45
N MET A 228 -3.77 8.84 2.95
CA MET A 228 -5.04 9.07 2.26
C MET A 228 -6.10 9.68 3.18
N GLN A 229 -6.12 9.29 4.46
CA GLN A 229 -7.01 9.90 5.44
C GLN A 229 -6.66 11.38 5.71
N GLU A 230 -5.37 11.72 5.76
CA GLU A 230 -4.91 13.10 5.89
C GLU A 230 -5.29 13.93 4.65
N ILE A 231 -4.99 13.43 3.45
CA ILE A 231 -5.34 14.07 2.17
C ILE A 231 -6.85 14.25 2.03
N LYS A 232 -7.65 13.27 2.48
CA LYS A 232 -9.11 13.38 2.53
C LYS A 232 -9.57 14.47 3.50
N SER A 233 -8.93 14.59 4.66
CA SER A 233 -9.32 15.56 5.71
C SER A 233 -9.14 17.01 5.29
N ILE A 234 -8.17 17.28 4.40
CA ILE A 234 -7.94 18.61 3.81
C ILE A 234 -8.78 18.87 2.56
N GLY A 235 -9.66 17.93 2.17
CA GLY A 235 -10.58 18.07 1.03
C GLY A 235 -9.94 17.83 -0.35
N PHE A 236 -8.68 17.42 -0.42
CA PHE A 236 -7.99 17.26 -1.71
C PHE A 236 -8.59 16.16 -2.59
N LEU A 237 -9.05 15.05 -1.99
CA LEU A 237 -9.73 13.95 -2.72
C LEU A 237 -11.13 14.33 -3.24
N SER A 238 -11.59 15.57 -3.07
CA SER A 238 -12.88 16.02 -3.60
C SER A 238 -12.77 16.79 -4.93
N GLY A 239 -11.54 17.11 -5.35
CA GLY A 239 -11.29 17.84 -6.60
C GLY A 239 -11.48 16.98 -7.84
N ASP A 240 -11.92 17.62 -8.92
CA ASP A 240 -11.92 17.02 -10.26
C ASP A 240 -10.49 16.94 -10.81
N PHE A 241 -10.22 15.90 -11.59
CA PHE A 241 -8.92 15.73 -12.25
C PHE A 241 -9.11 15.33 -13.72
N LYS A 242 -8.13 15.71 -14.55
CA LYS A 242 -8.03 15.23 -15.92
C LYS A 242 -6.60 14.84 -16.25
N ILE A 243 -6.45 13.78 -17.04
CA ILE A 243 -5.16 13.43 -17.63
C ILE A 243 -4.94 14.33 -18.83
N LYS A 244 -3.81 15.05 -18.87
CA LYS A 244 -3.42 15.92 -19.97
C LYS A 244 -2.53 15.22 -20.98
N GLU A 245 -1.56 14.46 -20.49
CA GLU A 245 -0.50 13.89 -21.32
C GLU A 245 -0.02 12.58 -20.71
N THR A 246 0.26 11.61 -21.57
CA THR A 246 0.88 10.34 -21.19
C THR A 246 2.04 10.06 -22.14
N LYS A 247 3.23 9.89 -21.57
CA LYS A 247 4.44 9.49 -22.30
C LYS A 247 4.85 8.10 -21.84
N ILE A 248 4.92 7.17 -22.79
CA ILE A 248 5.32 5.78 -22.51
C ILE A 248 6.73 5.57 -23.05
N ASN A 249 7.61 5.05 -22.21
CA ASN A 249 8.97 4.64 -22.55
C ASN A 249 9.30 3.33 -21.84
N ASP A 250 9.47 2.27 -22.62
CA ASP A 250 9.93 0.93 -22.17
C ASP A 250 9.25 0.41 -20.88
N GLY A 251 7.93 0.18 -20.95
CA GLY A 251 7.18 -0.35 -19.81
C GLY A 251 7.04 0.63 -18.63
N VAL A 252 7.50 1.86 -18.76
CA VAL A 252 7.28 2.96 -17.80
C VAL A 252 6.49 4.06 -18.49
N ALA A 253 5.48 4.59 -17.82
CA ALA A 253 4.70 5.71 -18.30
C ALA A 253 4.80 6.88 -17.33
N THR A 254 4.86 8.09 -17.88
CA THR A 254 4.75 9.35 -17.15
C THR A 254 3.42 9.99 -17.54
N VAL A 255 2.54 10.18 -16.56
CA VAL A 255 1.18 10.68 -16.74
C VAL A 255 1.04 12.03 -16.05
N VAL A 256 0.71 13.07 -16.80
CA VAL A 256 0.47 14.42 -16.27
C VAL A 256 -1.00 14.58 -15.95
N VAL A 257 -1.31 14.77 -14.67
CA VAL A 257 -2.66 14.97 -14.15
C VAL A 257 -2.85 16.42 -13.75
N GLU A 258 -3.89 17.06 -14.28
CA GLU A 258 -4.31 18.39 -13.87
C GLU A 258 -5.45 18.26 -12.86
N PHE A 259 -5.23 18.78 -11.66
CA PHE A 259 -6.28 18.95 -10.66
C PHE A 259 -6.96 20.31 -10.84
N GLN A 260 -8.29 20.30 -10.80
CA GLN A 260 -9.10 21.50 -10.95
C GLN A 260 -9.70 21.87 -9.60
N ASN A 261 -9.19 22.96 -9.00
CA ASN A 261 -9.81 23.53 -7.81
C ASN A 261 -10.96 24.42 -8.24
N VAL A 262 -12.15 24.09 -7.76
CA VAL A 262 -13.36 24.86 -8.01
C VAL A 262 -13.58 25.83 -6.85
N SER A 263 -13.87 27.09 -7.12
CA SER A 263 -14.30 28.04 -6.10
C SER A 263 -15.63 27.60 -5.49
N ASN A 264 -15.99 28.20 -4.35
CA ASN A 264 -17.34 28.07 -3.78
C ASN A 264 -18.46 28.51 -4.76
N GLU A 265 -18.13 29.20 -5.85
CA GLU A 265 -19.05 29.66 -6.90
C GLU A 265 -19.04 28.76 -8.15
N GLY A 266 -18.34 27.62 -8.13
CA GLY A 266 -18.30 26.68 -9.25
C GLY A 266 -17.31 27.06 -10.36
N THR A 267 -16.49 28.10 -10.19
CA THR A 267 -15.50 28.54 -11.17
C THR A 267 -14.12 27.92 -10.91
N PRO A 268 -13.42 27.35 -11.93
CA PRO A 268 -12.06 26.88 -11.77
C PRO A 268 -11.12 28.03 -11.39
N VAL A 269 -10.46 27.95 -10.23
CA VAL A 269 -9.62 29.05 -9.69
C VAL A 269 -8.14 28.80 -9.95
N ASN A 270 -7.68 27.57 -9.77
CA ASN A 270 -6.29 27.18 -9.92
C ASN A 270 -6.18 25.77 -10.50
N THR A 271 -5.21 25.57 -11.38
CA THR A 271 -4.84 24.25 -11.89
C THR A 271 -3.44 23.90 -11.40
N SER A 272 -3.27 22.71 -10.84
CA SER A 272 -1.96 22.16 -10.50
C SER A 272 -1.74 20.90 -11.31
N ASN A 273 -0.59 20.81 -11.96
CA ASN A 273 -0.18 19.60 -12.67
C ASN A 273 0.68 18.75 -11.73
N VAL A 274 0.35 17.47 -11.66
CA VAL A 274 1.15 16.47 -10.96
C VAL A 274 1.56 15.42 -11.97
N THR A 275 2.84 15.07 -11.94
CA THR A 275 3.39 14.00 -12.76
C THR A 275 3.36 12.70 -11.96
N VAL A 276 2.64 11.70 -12.46
CA VAL A 276 2.52 10.37 -11.85
C VAL A 276 3.20 9.34 -12.74
N LYS A 277 4.01 8.47 -12.16
CA LYS A 277 4.64 7.36 -12.88
C LYS A 277 3.74 6.13 -12.81
N CYS A 278 3.63 5.40 -13.91
CA CYS A 278 3.00 4.08 -13.96
C CYS A 278 3.99 3.07 -14.54
N ILE A 279 3.92 1.82 -14.10
CA ILE A 279 4.83 0.74 -14.52
C ILE A 279 3.99 -0.41 -15.06
N TYR A 280 4.43 -0.97 -16.18
CA TYR A 280 3.88 -2.19 -16.74
C TYR A 280 4.53 -3.40 -16.06
N ILE A 281 3.72 -4.22 -15.40
CA ILE A 281 4.16 -5.43 -14.72
C ILE A 281 3.33 -6.60 -15.25
N ASP A 282 4.02 -7.56 -15.85
CA ASP A 282 3.47 -8.74 -16.50
C ASP A 282 2.40 -8.46 -17.56
N LYS A 283 1.14 -8.31 -17.13
CA LYS A 283 -0.04 -8.22 -18.00
C LYS A 283 -0.78 -6.89 -17.90
N GLY A 284 -0.37 -5.96 -17.02
CA GLY A 284 -1.09 -4.70 -16.84
C GLY A 284 -0.27 -3.57 -16.26
N TRP A 285 -0.87 -2.38 -16.28
CA TRP A 285 -0.29 -1.17 -15.73
C TRP A 285 -0.66 -0.98 -14.25
N PHE A 286 0.31 -0.50 -13.48
CA PHE A 286 0.19 -0.16 -12.05
C PHE A 286 0.72 1.25 -11.79
N VAL A 287 0.23 1.92 -10.76
CA VAL A 287 0.73 3.23 -10.32
C VAL A 287 2.02 3.05 -9.49
N ASP A 288 3.08 3.77 -9.81
CA ASP A 288 4.36 3.65 -9.08
C ASP A 288 4.33 4.39 -7.74
N TRP A 289 5.19 3.99 -6.81
CA TRP A 289 5.38 4.60 -5.49
C TRP A 289 6.28 5.85 -5.50
N VAL A 290 6.74 6.30 -6.67
CA VAL A 290 7.80 7.31 -6.78
C VAL A 290 7.24 8.73 -6.85
N ASN A 291 7.93 9.58 -6.08
CA ASN A 291 7.79 11.02 -5.94
C ASN A 291 7.61 11.76 -7.27
N VAL A 292 6.72 12.75 -7.22
CA VAL A 292 6.71 13.90 -8.13
C VAL A 292 8.09 14.56 -8.00
N ASP A 293 8.90 14.50 -9.05
CA ASP A 293 10.10 15.34 -9.19
C ASP A 293 9.68 16.81 -9.44
#